data_AF-A0A6N1YBY7-F1
#
_entry.id   AF-A0A6N1YBY7-F1
#
_cell.length_a   1.000
_cell.length_b   1.000
_cell.length_c   1.000
_cell.angle_alpha   90.00
_cell.angle_beta   90.00
_cell.angle_gamma   90.00
#
_symmetry.space_group_name_H-M   'P 1'
#
loop_
_entity.id
_entity.type
_entity.pdbx_description
1 polymer ?
#
loop_
_entity_poly.entity_id
_entity_poly.type
_entity_poly.pdbx_seq_one_letter_code
_entity_poly.pdbx_strand_id
1 'polypeptide(L)' 'MKKIIAGLALSLITSVSYAKAFSCTAYIDGKTTGEVQKVNASKGAVAESKAASRLKKAGIKFDYVDCK' A
#
# COMPACT_ATOMS: atom_id res chain seq x y z
N MET A 1 -49.35 7.87 -18.83
CA MET A 1 -48.62 8.81 -17.94
C MET A 1 -48.33 8.07 -16.65
N LYS A 2 -47.15 8.00 -16.05
CA LYS A 2 -45.85 8.66 -16.22
C LYS A 2 -44.81 7.65 -15.71
N LYS A 3 -43.82 7.30 -16.55
CA LYS A 3 -42.73 6.40 -16.17
C LYS A 3 -41.85 7.14 -15.16
N ILE A 4 -41.94 6.81 -13.88
CA ILE A 4 -41.02 7.34 -12.88
C ILE A 4 -39.82 6.41 -12.89
N ILE A 5 -38.87 6.73 -13.77
CA ILE A 5 -37.53 6.18 -13.72
C ILE A 5 -36.92 6.82 -12.47
N ALA A 6 -36.99 6.10 -11.34
CA ALA A 6 -36.28 6.45 -10.14
C ALA A 6 -34.79 6.47 -10.51
N GLY A 7 -34.28 7.67 -10.74
CA GLY A 7 -32.87 7.92 -11.05
C GLY A 7 -32.06 7.40 -9.88
N LEU A 8 -31.46 6.22 -10.08
CA LEU A 8 -30.44 5.69 -9.21
C LEU A 8 -29.27 6.68 -9.31
N ALA A 9 -29.25 7.67 -8.42
CA ALA A 9 -28.09 8.51 -8.22
C ALA A 9 -27.00 7.58 -7.72
N LEU A 10 -26.20 7.08 -8.67
CA LEU A 10 -25.02 6.28 -8.42
C LEU A 10 -24.04 7.22 -7.72
N SER A 11 -24.15 7.31 -6.39
CA SER A 11 -23.16 7.98 -5.57
C SER A 11 -21.88 7.18 -5.71
N LEU A 12 -21.08 7.54 -6.72
CA LEU A 12 -19.69 7.15 -6.83
C LEU A 12 -18.99 7.74 -5.61
N ILE A 13 -18.98 6.98 -4.53
CA ILE A 13 -18.05 7.19 -3.43
C ILE A 13 -16.68 6.88 -4.03
N THR A 14 -16.07 7.88 -4.67
CA THR A 14 -14.66 7.85 -5.00
C THR A 14 -13.97 7.81 -3.65
N SER A 15 -13.64 6.60 -3.19
CA SER A 15 -12.72 6.43 -2.07
C SER A 15 -11.40 7.01 -2.56
N VAL A 16 -11.20 8.30 -2.29
CA VAL A 16 -9.96 9.00 -2.55
C VAL A 16 -8.94 8.31 -1.67
N SER A 17 -8.30 7.30 -2.25
CA SER A 17 -7.25 6.54 -1.60
C SER A 17 -6.07 7.50 -1.54
N TYR A 18 -6.02 8.32 -0.50
CA TYR A 18 -4.89 9.17 -0.20
C TYR A 18 -3.71 8.23 0.04
N ALA A 19 -2.98 7.94 -1.05
CA ALA A 19 -1.78 7.16 -1.00
C ALA A 19 -0.75 8.00 -0.22
N LYS A 20 -0.54 7.66 1.05
CA LYS A 20 0.49 8.26 1.87
C LYS A 20 1.83 7.63 1.48
N ALA A 21 2.88 8.43 1.53
CA ALA A 21 4.24 7.93 1.39
C ALA A 21 4.67 7.31 2.73
N PHE A 22 5.06 6.04 2.69
CA PHE A 22 5.63 5.31 3.81
C PHE A 22 7.12 5.06 3.56
N SER A 23 7.92 5.14 4.61
CA SER A 23 9.33 4.76 4.63
C SER A 23 9.46 3.36 5.20
N CYS A 24 9.83 2.41 4.34
CA CYS A 24 9.93 0.99 4.67
C CYS A 24 11.38 0.57 4.80
N THR A 25 11.72 -0.10 5.91
CA THR A 25 13.06 -0.65 6.15
C THR A 25 12.98 -2.16 6.24
N ALA A 26 13.86 -2.85 5.51
CA ALA A 26 13.97 -4.30 5.59
C ALA A 26 14.93 -4.71 6.70
N TYR A 27 14.66 -5.86 7.32
CA TYR A 27 15.50 -6.45 8.35
C TYR A 27 15.96 -7.85 7.94
N ILE A 28 17.23 -8.16 8.22
CA ILE A 28 17.88 -9.45 8.00
C ILE A 28 18.63 -9.81 9.29
N ASP A 29 18.36 -10.98 9.85
CA ASP A 29 18.86 -11.44 11.14
C ASP A 29 18.63 -10.40 12.26
N GLY A 30 17.47 -9.73 12.23
CA GLY A 30 17.11 -8.65 13.15
C GLY A 30 17.88 -7.34 12.94
N LYS A 31 18.74 -7.23 11.92
CA LYS A 31 19.49 -6.00 11.58
C LYS A 31 18.88 -5.32 10.36
N THR A 32 18.84 -3.99 10.38
CA THR A 32 18.37 -3.20 9.23
C THR A 32 19.32 -3.37 8.04
N THR A 33 18.77 -3.46 6.83
CA THR A 33 19.58 -3.45 5.59
C THR A 33 20.19 -2.09 5.26
N GLY A 34 19.81 -1.03 6.00
CA GLY A 34 20.23 0.35 5.75
C GLY A 34 19.53 1.03 4.57
N GLU A 35 18.86 0.25 3.71
CA GLU A 35 18.15 0.76 2.55
C GLU A 35 16.68 1.04 2.90
N VAL A 36 16.30 2.32 2.88
CA VAL A 36 14.92 2.76 3.13
C VAL A 36 14.17 2.89 1.81
N GLN A 37 13.14 2.06 1.62
CA GLN A 37 12.27 2.11 0.45
C GLN A 37 11.06 3.03 0.70
N LYS A 38 10.87 4.03 -0.16
CA LYS A 38 9.66 4.84 -0.14
C LYS A 38 8.54 4.18 -0.95
N VAL A 39 7.40 3.93 -0.32
CA VAL A 39 6.24 3.25 -0.93
C VAL A 39 4.97 4.05 -0.68
N ASN A 40 4.25 4.34 -1.76
CA ASN A 40 2.93 4.97 -1.66
C ASN A 40 1.84 3.91 -1.47
N ALA A 41 1.08 4.03 -0.38
CA ALA A 41 0.02 3.10 -0.03
C ALA A 41 -1.11 3.77 0.75
N SER A 42 -2.27 3.12 0.79
CA SER A 42 -3.43 3.60 1.55
C SER A 42 -3.30 3.39 3.07
N LYS A 43 -2.46 2.45 3.50
CA LYS A 43 -2.19 2.11 4.91
C LYS A 43 -0.87 1.36 5.06
N GLY A 44 -0.29 1.34 6.27
CA GLY A 44 1.00 0.72 6.57
C GLY A 44 1.11 -0.73 6.10
N ALA A 45 0.14 -1.59 6.45
CA ALA A 45 0.14 -3.00 6.02
C ALA A 45 0.20 -3.20 4.49
N VAL A 46 -0.39 -2.27 3.72
CA VAL A 46 -0.32 -2.30 2.25
C VAL A 46 1.05 -1.82 1.76
N ALA A 47 1.67 -0.85 2.45
CA ALA A 47 3.03 -0.43 2.17
C ALA A 47 4.04 -1.56 2.42
N GLU A 48 3.93 -2.26 3.55
CA GLU A 48 4.78 -3.42 3.90
C GLU A 48 4.66 -4.52 2.86
N SER A 49 3.43 -4.89 2.49
CA SER A 49 3.19 -5.91 1.45
C SER A 49 3.83 -5.53 0.11
N LYS A 50 3.71 -4.25 -0.28
CA LYS A 50 4.33 -3.74 -1.52
C LYS A 50 5.86 -3.71 -1.44
N ALA A 51 6.42 -3.26 -0.33
CA ALA A 51 7.87 -3.22 -0.11
C ALA A 51 8.47 -4.63 -0.09
N ALA A 52 7.86 -5.55 0.65
CA ALA A 52 8.21 -6.96 0.66
C ALA A 52 8.15 -7.59 -0.74
N SER A 53 7.13 -7.25 -1.54
CA SER A 53 7.04 -7.71 -2.93
C SER A 53 8.19 -7.21 -3.81
N ARG A 54 8.60 -5.93 -3.65
CA ARG A 54 9.74 -5.35 -4.39
C ARG A 54 11.05 -6.03 -4.02
N LEU A 55 11.29 -6.24 -2.73
CA LEU A 55 12.48 -6.95 -2.24
C LEU A 55 12.56 -8.38 -2.77
N LYS A 56 11.44 -9.12 -2.74
CA LYS A 56 11.37 -10.47 -3.33
C LYS A 56 11.71 -10.46 -4.82
N LYS A 57 11.19 -9.49 -5.57
CA LYS A 57 11.49 -9.34 -7.01
C LYS A 57 12.95 -8.97 -7.28
N ALA A 58 13.58 -8.24 -6.37
CA ALA A 58 15.01 -7.92 -6.42
C ALA A 58 15.92 -9.08 -5.99
N GLY A 59 15.35 -10.22 -5.53
CA GLY A 59 16.11 -11.37 -5.05
C GLY A 59 16.74 -11.15 -3.66
N ILE A 60 16.32 -10.10 -2.94
CA ILE A 60 16.83 -9.79 -1.62
C ILE A 60 16.11 -10.65 -0.59
N LYS A 61 16.87 -11.39 0.23
CA LYS A 61 16.33 -12.10 1.40
C LYS A 61 16.12 -11.11 2.55
N PHE A 62 14.99 -11.22 3.22
CA PHE A 62 14.64 -10.42 4.40
C PHE A 62 13.72 -11.23 5.31
N ASP A 63 13.75 -10.91 6.60
CA ASP A 63 12.87 -11.53 7.60
C ASP A 63 11.52 -10.83 7.63
N TYR A 64 11.57 -9.50 7.80
CA TYR A 64 10.39 -8.65 7.84
C TYR A 64 10.71 -7.25 7.30
N VAL A 65 9.65 -6.49 7.01
CA VAL A 65 9.71 -5.10 6.59
C VAL A 65 8.85 -4.30 7.54
N ASP A 66 9.41 -3.22 8.08
CA ASP A 66 8.70 -2.26 8.93
C ASP A 66 8.51 -0.96 8.14
N CYS A 67 7.27 -0.47 8.04
CA CYS A 67 6.95 0.76 7.31
C CYS A 67 6.33 1.81 8.22
N LYS A 68 6.92 3.01 8.22
CA LYS A 68 6.45 4.18 8.99
C LYS A 68 5.95 5.31 8.11
#